data_AF-A0A0P6XNF0-F1
#
_entry.id   AF-A0A0P6XNF0-F1
#
_cell.length_a   1.000
_cell.length_b   1.000
_cell.length_c   1.000
_cell.angle_alpha   90.00
_cell.angle_beta   90.00
_cell.angle_gamma   90.00
#
_symmetry.space_group_name_H-M   'P 1'
#
loop_
_entity.id
_entity.type
_entity.pdbx_description
1 polymer ?
#
loop_
_entity_poly.entity_id
_entity_poly.type
_entity_poly.pdbx_seq_one_letter_code
_entity_poly.pdbx_strand_id
1 'polypeptide(L)' 'MEQTGLQMVFLLVQMVSLLAVLGWIILIIYYLANQKRFNLSATEKALWTLIVLAIPLLGGLAFVVIKPYQKD' A
#
# COMPACT_ATOMS: atom_id res chain seq x y z
N MET A 1 -17.96 20.03 19.56
CA MET A 1 -18.15 19.87 18.11
C MET A 1 -16.85 19.55 17.38
N GLU A 2 -15.70 20.15 17.76
CA GLU A 2 -14.41 19.88 17.12
C GLU A 2 -13.88 18.44 17.28
N GLN A 3 -14.04 17.82 18.46
CA GLN A 3 -13.62 16.42 18.67
C GLN A 3 -14.37 15.42 17.77
N THR A 4 -15.66 15.65 17.52
CA THR A 4 -16.48 14.78 16.68
C THR A 4 -16.06 14.85 15.21
N GLY A 5 -15.68 16.05 14.74
CA GLY A 5 -15.16 16.24 13.37
C GLY A 5 -13.84 15.50 13.14
N LEU A 6 -12.90 15.59 14.08
CA LEU A 6 -11.60 14.89 13.98
C LEU A 6 -11.75 13.37 13.98
N GLN A 7 -12.61 12.83 14.84
CA GLN A 7 -12.90 11.39 14.90
C GLN A 7 -13.50 10.87 13.58
N MET A 8 -14.40 11.64 12.97
CA MET A 8 -15.01 11.27 11.69
C MET A 8 -13.98 11.22 10.56
N VAL A 9 -13.09 12.23 10.47
CA VAL A 9 -12.01 12.25 9.49
C VAL A 9 -11.04 11.09 9.71
N PHE A 10 -10.68 10.80 10.96
CA PHE A 10 -9.81 9.67 11.30
C PHE A 10 -10.41 8.33 10.85
N LEU A 11 -11.70 8.10 11.11
CA LEU A 11 -12.40 6.89 10.65
C LEU A 11 -12.43 6.80 9.12
N LEU A 12 -12.69 7.91 8.41
CA LEU A 12 -12.65 7.94 6.95
C LEU A 12 -11.27 7.56 6.40
N VAL A 13 -10.20 8.14 6.97
CA VAL A 13 -8.83 7.81 6.58
C VAL A 13 -8.53 6.33 6.83
N GLN A 14 -8.98 5.76 7.95
CA GLN A 14 -8.83 4.32 8.20
C GLN A 14 -9.58 3.47 7.17
N MET A 15 -10.83 3.81 6.84
CA MET A 15 -11.60 3.08 5.84
C MET A 15 -10.93 3.12 4.47
N VAL A 16 -10.45 4.30 4.05
CA VAL A 16 -9.69 4.45 2.80
C VAL A 16 -8.40 3.63 2.84
N SER A 17 -7.69 3.64 3.97
CA SER A 17 -6.45 2.86 4.15
C SER A 17 -6.72 1.36 4.02
N LEU A 18 -7.80 0.84 4.63
CA LEU A 18 -8.20 -0.56 4.50
C LEU A 18 -8.55 -0.92 3.05
N LEU A 19 -9.33 -0.08 2.37
CA LEU A 19 -9.66 -0.27 0.97
C LEU A 19 -8.42 -0.24 0.07
N ALA A 20 -7.45 0.63 0.36
CA ALA A 20 -6.19 0.69 -0.36
C ALA A 20 -5.38 -0.61 -0.19
N VAL A 21 -5.30 -1.16 1.02
CA VAL A 21 -4.64 -2.45 1.28
C VAL A 21 -5.35 -3.58 0.53
N LEU A 22 -6.68 -3.64 0.59
CA LEU A 22 -7.45 -4.67 -0.13
C LEU A 22 -7.27 -4.55 -1.65
N GLY A 23 -7.36 -3.34 -2.19
CA GLY A 23 -7.13 -3.05 -3.61
C GLY A 23 -5.73 -3.48 -4.05
N TRP A 24 -4.71 -3.25 -3.21
CA TRP A 24 -3.35 -3.69 -3.48
C TRP A 24 -3.20 -5.22 -3.50
N ILE A 25 -3.82 -5.94 -2.55
CA ILE A 25 -3.84 -7.42 -2.56
C ILE A 25 -4.47 -7.94 -3.85
N ILE A 26 -5.59 -7.35 -4.28
CA ILE A 26 -6.25 -7.70 -5.54
C ILE A 26 -5.32 -7.47 -6.72
N LEU A 27 -4.58 -6.36 -6.76
CA LEU A 27 -3.61 -6.07 -7.82
C LEU A 27 -2.45 -7.07 -7.85
N ILE A 28 -1.93 -7.49 -6.68
CA ILE A 28 -0.91 -8.54 -6.59
C ILE A 28 -1.45 -9.84 -7.19
N ILE A 29 -2.63 -10.28 -6.78
CA ILE A 29 -3.24 -11.52 -7.26
C ILE A 29 -3.48 -11.42 -8.77
N TYR A 30 -4.02 -10.30 -9.25
CA TYR A 30 -4.23 -10.05 -10.67
C TYR A 30 -2.92 -10.14 -11.46
N TYR A 31 -1.86 -9.49 -10.98
CA TYR A 31 -0.55 -9.51 -11.61
C TYR A 31 0.03 -10.94 -11.66
N LEU A 32 -0.02 -11.68 -10.55
CA LEU A 32 0.48 -13.05 -10.48
C LEU A 32 -0.34 -14.01 -11.34
N ALA A 33 -1.67 -13.87 -11.36
CA ALA A 33 -2.56 -14.68 -12.19
C ALA A 33 -2.35 -14.41 -13.68
N ASN A 34 -2.08 -13.15 -14.05
CA ASN A 34 -1.87 -12.75 -15.44
C ASN A 34 -0.41 -12.73 -15.86
N GLN A 35 0.52 -13.16 -15.01
CA GLN A 35 1.96 -13.12 -15.29
C GLN A 35 2.35 -13.88 -16.58
N LYS A 36 1.58 -14.91 -16.93
CA LYS A 36 1.75 -15.70 -18.17
C LYS A 36 1.29 -14.95 -19.44
N ARG A 37 0.43 -13.95 -19.30
CA ARG A 37 -0.07 -13.12 -20.41
C ARG A 37 0.92 -12.04 -20.83
N PHE A 38 1.86 -11.70 -19.96
CA PHE A 38 2.93 -10.76 -20.27
C PHE A 38 4.11 -11.51 -20.90
N ASN A 39 4.52 -11.06 -22.09
CA ASN A 39 5.67 -11.59 -22.82
C ASN A 39 6.98 -11.05 -22.23
N LEU A 40 7.19 -11.30 -20.94
CA LEU A 40 8.36 -10.90 -20.16
C LEU A 40 9.24 -12.14 -19.90
N SER A 41 10.54 -11.95 -19.89
CA SER A 41 11.50 -12.97 -19.42
C SER A 41 11.27 -13.30 -17.94
N ALA A 42 11.81 -14.45 -17.49
CA ALA A 42 11.71 -14.87 -16.10
C ALA A 42 12.28 -13.83 -15.12
N THR A 43 13.40 -13.20 -15.48
CA THR A 43 14.05 -12.15 -14.68
C THR A 43 13.18 -10.90 -14.55
N GLU A 44 12.59 -10.44 -15.66
CA GLU A 44 11.70 -9.27 -15.66
C GLU A 44 10.44 -9.53 -14.83
N LYS A 45 9.87 -10.74 -14.91
CA LYS A 45 8.73 -11.13 -14.07
C LYS A 45 9.06 -11.08 -12.59
N ALA A 46 10.24 -11.58 -12.21
CA ALA A 46 10.70 -11.55 -10.83
C ALA A 46 10.92 -10.12 -10.32
N LEU A 47 11.54 -9.25 -11.13
CA LEU A 47 11.73 -7.83 -10.82
C LEU A 47 10.39 -7.12 -10.62
N TRP A 48 9.44 -7.31 -11.53
CA TRP A 48 8.12 -6.69 -11.43
C TRP A 48 7.33 -7.20 -10.22
N THR A 49 7.43 -8.49 -9.88
CA THR A 49 6.85 -9.02 -8.63
C THR A 49 7.43 -8.30 -7.42
N LEU A 50 8.76 -8.16 -7.36
CA LEU A 50 9.46 -7.45 -6.27
C LEU A 50 9.01 -5.99 -6.16
N ILE A 51 8.91 -5.29 -7.29
CA ILE A 51 8.46 -3.89 -7.35
C ILE A 51 7.04 -3.77 -6.78
N VAL A 52 6.09 -4.59 -7.26
CA VAL A 52 4.70 -4.56 -6.80
C VAL A 52 4.59 -4.87 -5.29
N LEU A 53 5.44 -5.78 -4.79
CA LEU A 53 5.51 -6.12 -3.37
C LEU A 53 6.14 -5.02 -2.50
N ALA A 54 7.08 -4.25 -3.04
CA ALA A 54 7.82 -3.23 -2.29
C ALA A 54 7.02 -1.94 -2.03
N ILE A 55 6.01 -1.64 -2.86
CA ILE A 55 5.26 -0.37 -2.80
C ILE A 55 4.71 -0.02 -1.40
N PRO A 56 3.99 -0.89 -0.67
CA PRO A 56 3.49 -0.54 0.66
C PRO A 56 4.56 -0.53 1.75
N LEU A 57 5.68 -1.24 1.54
CA LEU A 57 6.83 -1.12 2.43
C LEU A 57 7.37 0.31 2.40
N LEU A 58 7.38 0.97 1.24
CA LEU A 58 7.82 2.36 1.13
C LEU A 58 6.94 3.32 1.93
N GLY A 59 5.62 3.10 2.00
CA GLY A 59 4.71 3.91 2.81
C GLY A 59 4.98 3.77 4.31
N GLY A 60 5.15 2.53 4.79
CA GLY A 60 5.52 2.27 6.19
C GLY A 60 6.93 2.78 6.53
N LEU A 61 7.89 2.60 5.61
CA LEU A 61 9.25 3.11 5.74
C LEU A 61 9.26 4.63 5.79
N ALA A 62 8.46 5.32 4.98
CA ALA A 62 8.35 6.78 5.04
C ALA A 62 7.91 7.25 6.43
N PHE A 63 6.94 6.58 7.06
CA PHE A 63 6.54 6.90 8.44
C PHE A 63 7.67 6.69 9.45
N VAL A 64 8.41 5.57 9.34
CA VAL A 64 9.54 5.26 10.23
C VAL A 64 10.70 6.24 10.04
N VAL A 65 10.99 6.62 8.80
CA VAL A 65 12.07 7.56 8.45
C VAL A 65 11.72 8.98 8.87
N ILE A 66 10.48 9.43 8.60
CA ILE A 66 10.03 10.78 8.94
C ILE A 66 9.86 10.92 10.46
N LYS A 67 9.55 9.81 11.16
CA LYS A 67 9.43 9.71 12.62
C LYS A 67 8.83 11.01 13.19
N PRO A 68 7.54 11.30 12.96
CA PRO A 68 6.95 12.56 13.37
C PRO A 68 7.23 12.72 14.87
N TYR A 69 8.04 13.73 15.22
CA TYR A 69 8.47 13.98 16.59
C TYR A 69 7.26 13.90 17.50
N GLN A 70 7.23 12.89 18.38
CA GLN A 70 6.29 12.85 19.49
C GLN A 70 6.54 14.14 20.27
N LYS A 71 5.59 15.07 20.23
CA LYS A 71 5.50 16.15 21.21
C LYS A 71 4.81 15.53 22.42
N ASP A 72 5.61 15.26 23.44
CA ASP A 72 5.15 15.02 24.81
C ASP A 72 4.32 16.22 25.32
#